data_AF-A0A9Q1QJQ4-F1
#
_entry.id   AF-A0A9Q1QJQ4-F1
#
_cell.length_a   1.000
_cell.length_b   1.000
_cell.length_c   1.000
_cell.angle_alpha   90.00
_cell.angle_beta   90.00
_cell.angle_gamma   90.00
#
_symmetry.space_group_name_H-M   'P 1'
#
loop_
_entity.id
_entity.type
_entity.pdbx_description
1 polymer ?
#
loop_
_entity_poly.entity_id
_entity_poly.type
_entity_poly.pdbx_seq_one_letter_code
_entity_poly.pdbx_strand_id
1 'polypeptide(L)'
;MSPIAFLYWRHLFLYAVYKLEHGVQDIYGIHAVLNVWNPRVVANDFSLSQIWLYADRVQQRNTIEVGWMVSLHLHRNVRNAGCQRHSCSDVDCPGFVITIQHVIDQWLPHVSVFDGIQYGIDVRIYQINPLAASEGLRNKPSNEHSSNDTKEASQPEKVNDKQIGYWPASLLPRLALGADTAGWGGEIIDKYVFPHPTSTQMGSGFFPSSGYKMATYISHLKYVDSHNHVVNPTKLIPYVTRRDCYDLQLGERREDAPLGVHFYFGGLGYNNPAGYLHFTQSCSLHIVIVITK
;
A
#
# COMPACT_ATOMS: atom_id res chain seq x y z
N MET A 1 -4.32 13.37 4.20
CA MET A 1 -3.61 12.36 5.01
C MET A 1 -4.07 10.99 4.53
N SER A 2 -3.50 9.89 5.04
CA SER A 2 -4.12 8.57 4.82
C SER A 2 -5.52 8.57 5.47
N PRO A 3 -6.52 7.91 4.88
CA PRO A 3 -7.87 7.85 5.41
C PRO A 3 -8.03 7.05 6.71
N ILE A 4 -7.15 6.08 6.99
CA ILE A 4 -7.11 5.35 8.28
C ILE A 4 -7.02 6.30 9.49
N ALA A 5 -6.50 7.52 9.33
CA ALA A 5 -6.49 8.54 10.38
C ALA A 5 -7.87 8.89 10.97
N PHE A 6 -8.95 8.76 10.19
CA PHE A 6 -10.26 9.32 10.60
C PHE A 6 -11.05 8.41 11.55
N LEU A 7 -10.71 7.13 11.65
CA LEU A 7 -11.41 6.19 12.54
C LEU A 7 -11.00 6.35 14.01
N TYR A 8 -9.94 7.12 14.31
CA TYR A 8 -9.36 7.18 15.64
C TYR A 8 -9.05 8.61 16.09
N TRP A 9 -10.08 9.37 16.47
CA TRP A 9 -9.99 10.76 16.97
C TRP A 9 -9.16 11.00 18.26
N ARG A 10 -8.49 9.96 18.79
CA ARG A 10 -7.59 10.02 19.96
C ARG A 10 -6.17 9.51 19.69
N HIS A 11 -5.80 9.28 18.43
CA HIS A 11 -4.50 8.71 18.07
C HIS A 11 -3.74 9.64 17.14
N LEU A 12 -2.42 9.73 17.33
CA LEU A 12 -1.54 10.50 16.45
C LEU A 12 -1.07 9.60 15.32
N PHE A 13 -1.20 10.06 14.08
CA PHE A 13 -0.74 9.33 12.90
C PHE A 13 0.53 9.96 12.34
N LEU A 14 1.55 9.14 12.14
CA LEU A 14 2.84 9.55 11.59
C LEU A 14 3.00 8.96 10.19
N TYR A 15 3.24 9.83 9.22
CA TYR A 15 3.27 9.51 7.81
C TYR A 15 4.66 9.68 7.22
N ALA A 16 5.00 8.79 6.29
CA ALA A 16 6.00 9.02 5.26
C ALA A 16 5.45 8.50 3.93
N VAL A 17 4.82 9.40 3.16
CA VAL A 17 4.08 9.04 1.94
C VAL A 17 4.36 9.95 0.75
N TYR A 18 4.23 9.39 -0.44
CA TYR A 18 4.10 10.13 -1.69
C TYR A 18 2.66 10.06 -2.20
N LYS A 19 2.20 11.15 -2.83
CA LYS A 19 0.92 11.21 -3.54
C LYS A 19 1.11 11.73 -4.95
N LEU A 20 0.18 11.42 -5.84
CA LEU A 20 0.11 12.11 -7.14
C LEU A 20 -0.11 13.61 -6.95
N GLU A 21 0.43 14.41 -7.88
CA GLU A 21 0.26 15.86 -7.90
C GLU A 21 -1.23 16.26 -7.92
N HIS A 22 -1.56 17.37 -7.25
CA HIS A 22 -2.88 17.96 -7.33
C HIS A 22 -3.23 18.31 -8.79
N GLY A 23 -4.41 17.89 -9.24
CA GLY A 23 -4.89 18.13 -10.60
C GLY A 23 -4.92 16.87 -11.47
N VAL A 24 -4.23 15.79 -11.08
CA VAL A 24 -4.51 14.46 -11.62
C VAL A 24 -5.83 13.98 -11.02
N GLN A 25 -6.91 14.09 -11.78
CA GLN A 25 -8.23 13.56 -11.45
C GLN A 25 -8.51 12.30 -12.27
N ASP A 26 -9.63 11.64 -11.99
CA ASP A 26 -10.11 10.49 -12.75
C ASP A 26 -9.09 9.35 -12.77
N ILE A 27 -8.55 9.01 -11.59
CA ILE A 27 -7.60 7.91 -11.42
C ILE A 27 -8.39 6.60 -11.28
N TYR A 28 -8.27 5.72 -12.27
CA TYR A 28 -9.02 4.46 -12.29
C TYR A 28 -8.27 3.29 -11.65
N GLY A 29 -7.03 3.52 -11.20
CA GLY A 29 -6.26 2.47 -10.55
C GLY A 29 -4.89 2.91 -10.08
N ILE A 30 -4.29 2.07 -9.25
CA ILE A 30 -2.95 2.23 -8.69
C ILE A 30 -2.27 0.85 -8.58
N HIS A 31 -0.98 0.80 -8.83
CA HIS A 31 -0.16 -0.40 -8.71
C HIS A 31 1.18 -0.06 -8.04
N ALA A 32 1.68 -1.00 -7.24
CA ALA A 32 3.05 -1.02 -6.76
C ALA A 32 3.46 -2.41 -6.27
N VAL A 33 4.76 -2.59 -6.11
CA VAL A 33 5.34 -3.70 -5.33
C VAL A 33 5.84 -3.14 -4.00
N LEU A 34 5.28 -3.65 -2.90
CA LEU A 34 5.55 -3.21 -1.53
C LEU A 34 6.59 -4.14 -0.91
N ASN A 35 7.75 -3.62 -0.55
CA ASN A 35 8.79 -4.38 0.14
C ASN A 35 8.33 -4.74 1.57
N VAL A 36 8.52 -6.00 1.96
CA VAL A 36 7.96 -6.57 3.20
C VAL A 36 9.03 -6.65 4.28
N TRP A 37 8.74 -6.12 5.46
CA TRP A 37 9.61 -6.15 6.64
C TRP A 37 8.84 -6.57 7.89
N ASN A 38 9.59 -6.90 8.94
CA ASN A 38 9.05 -7.15 10.28
C ASN A 38 9.56 -6.09 11.27
N PRO A 39 9.05 -4.84 11.22
CA PRO A 39 9.48 -3.79 12.13
C PRO A 39 9.20 -4.14 13.59
N ARG A 40 10.04 -3.61 14.48
CA ARG A 40 9.71 -3.51 15.90
C ARG A 40 8.60 -2.50 16.09
N VAL A 41 7.50 -2.93 16.70
CA VAL A 41 6.40 -2.05 17.10
C VAL A 41 6.25 -2.05 18.62
N VAL A 42 5.90 -0.91 19.23
CA VAL A 42 5.60 -0.89 20.66
C VAL A 42 4.17 -1.34 20.94
N ALA A 43 3.87 -1.67 22.20
CA ALA A 43 2.54 -2.15 22.57
C ALA A 43 1.45 -1.13 22.19
N ASN A 44 0.39 -1.64 21.56
CA ASN A 44 -0.78 -0.90 21.06
C ASN A 44 -0.57 0.00 19.83
N ASP A 45 0.65 0.13 19.31
CA ASP A 45 0.94 0.78 18.03
C ASP A 45 0.81 -0.21 16.85
N PHE A 46 0.87 0.32 15.64
CA PHE A 46 1.10 -0.48 14.42
C PHE A 46 2.03 0.22 13.44
N SER A 47 2.61 -0.58 12.55
CA SER A 47 3.40 -0.14 11.40
C SER A 47 2.78 -0.69 10.12
N LEU A 48 2.53 0.18 9.14
CA LEU A 48 1.81 -0.13 7.91
C LEU A 48 2.62 0.34 6.70
N SER A 49 2.65 -0.49 5.65
CA SER A 49 3.09 -0.11 4.30
C SER A 49 1.97 -0.38 3.33
N GLN A 50 1.57 0.63 2.56
CA GLN A 50 0.34 0.55 1.77
C GLN A 50 0.30 1.44 0.53
N ILE A 51 -0.71 1.16 -0.29
CA ILE A 51 -1.20 2.02 -1.36
C ILE A 51 -2.68 2.35 -1.11
N TRP A 52 -3.13 3.53 -1.54
CA TRP A 52 -4.53 3.90 -1.43
C TRP A 52 -5.04 4.74 -2.60
N LEU A 53 -6.35 4.60 -2.84
CA LEU A 53 -7.16 5.51 -3.65
C LEU A 53 -8.11 6.29 -2.75
N TYR A 54 -8.29 7.56 -3.08
CA TYR A 54 -9.11 8.50 -2.32
C TYR A 54 -9.98 9.32 -3.26
N ALA A 55 -11.28 9.40 -2.97
CA ALA A 55 -12.21 10.33 -3.60
C ALA A 55 -12.96 11.16 -2.54
N ASP A 56 -13.00 12.47 -2.74
CA ASP A 56 -13.74 13.44 -1.91
C ASP A 56 -14.53 14.37 -2.81
N ARG A 57 -15.81 14.04 -2.96
CA ARG A 57 -16.77 14.85 -3.69
C ARG A 57 -17.90 15.19 -2.73
N VAL A 58 -17.99 16.47 -2.36
CA VAL A 58 -19.10 17.04 -1.58
C VAL A 58 -19.30 16.36 -0.22
N GLN A 59 -18.32 16.51 0.68
CA GLN A 59 -18.40 16.21 2.12
C GLN A 59 -18.62 14.72 2.51
N GLN A 60 -18.41 13.78 1.59
CA GLN A 60 -18.41 12.32 1.85
C GLN A 60 -17.17 11.70 1.19
N ARG A 61 -16.45 10.83 1.91
CA ARG A 61 -15.12 10.36 1.53
C ARG A 61 -15.10 8.85 1.34
N ASN A 62 -14.70 8.40 0.15
CA ASN A 62 -14.53 6.97 -0.13
C ASN A 62 -13.09 6.63 -0.40
N THR A 63 -12.62 5.55 0.22
CA THR A 63 -11.22 5.16 0.13
C THR A 63 -11.07 3.65 0.04
N ILE A 64 -10.04 3.23 -0.68
CA ILE A 64 -9.63 1.83 -0.78
C ILE A 64 -8.13 1.81 -0.49
N GLU A 65 -7.74 1.07 0.52
CA GLU A 65 -6.35 0.95 0.95
C GLU A 65 -5.95 -0.52 0.99
N VAL A 66 -4.76 -0.84 0.49
CA VAL A 66 -4.23 -2.21 0.49
C VAL A 66 -2.75 -2.19 0.85
N GLY A 67 -2.37 -3.07 1.77
CA GLY A 67 -0.99 -3.12 2.24
C GLY A 67 -0.70 -4.30 3.17
N TRP A 68 0.41 -4.21 3.88
CA TRP A 68 0.75 -5.10 4.99
C TRP A 68 0.97 -4.32 6.28
N MET A 69 0.56 -4.92 7.40
CA MET A 69 0.66 -4.31 8.73
C MET A 69 1.37 -5.24 9.71
N VAL A 70 2.09 -4.64 10.66
CA VAL A 70 2.54 -5.26 11.91
C VAL A 70 1.92 -4.57 13.12
N SER A 71 1.28 -5.32 14.01
CA SER A 71 0.70 -4.82 15.26
C SER A 71 0.80 -5.84 16.39
N LEU A 72 1.01 -5.39 17.63
CA LEU A 72 0.99 -6.25 18.83
C LEU A 72 -0.40 -6.38 19.47
N HIS A 73 -1.37 -5.56 19.07
CA HIS A 73 -2.70 -5.53 19.71
C HIS A 73 -3.54 -6.78 19.37
N LEU A 74 -3.21 -7.49 18.30
CA LEU A 74 -3.93 -8.68 17.83
C LEU A 74 -3.67 -9.94 18.69
N HIS A 75 -2.84 -9.88 19.74
CA HIS A 75 -2.60 -11.03 20.62
C HIS A 75 -2.70 -10.67 22.11
N ARG A 76 -3.81 -11.06 22.75
CA ARG A 76 -4.04 -10.87 24.19
C ARG A 76 -3.73 -12.08 25.09
N ASN A 77 -3.00 -13.10 24.61
CA ASN A 77 -2.61 -14.23 25.47
C ASN A 77 -1.13 -14.60 25.33
N VAL A 78 -0.33 -14.15 26.30
CA VAL A 78 1.10 -14.45 26.45
C VAL A 78 1.27 -15.64 27.40
N ARG A 79 0.95 -16.86 26.93
CA ARG A 79 1.46 -18.10 27.53
C ARG A 79 1.62 -19.12 26.41
N ASN A 80 2.88 -19.47 26.13
CA ASN A 80 3.35 -20.46 25.15
C ASN A 80 3.61 -19.92 23.74
N ALA A 81 4.79 -20.24 23.23
CA ALA A 81 5.36 -19.84 21.94
C ALA A 81 4.57 -20.39 20.74
N GLY A 82 3.44 -19.77 20.44
CA GLY A 82 2.67 -20.01 19.22
C GLY A 82 1.76 -18.83 18.96
N CYS A 83 2.01 -18.10 17.86
CA CYS A 83 1.16 -16.99 17.44
C CYS A 83 -0.26 -17.54 17.17
N GLN A 84 -1.19 -17.37 18.13
CA GLN A 84 -2.56 -17.83 17.99
C GLN A 84 -3.50 -16.68 17.62
N ARG A 85 -4.31 -16.97 16.60
CA ARG A 85 -5.31 -16.11 15.96
C ARG A 85 -6.22 -15.40 16.96
N HIS A 86 -6.13 -14.08 17.01
CA HIS A 86 -7.27 -13.23 17.34
C HIS A 86 -7.21 -12.00 16.45
N SER A 87 -8.10 -11.92 15.48
CA SER A 87 -8.35 -10.69 14.77
C SER A 87 -9.82 -10.65 14.44
N CYS A 88 -10.53 -9.70 15.04
CA CYS A 88 -11.70 -9.14 14.40
C CYS A 88 -11.13 -8.23 13.32
N SER A 89 -10.95 -8.78 12.12
CA SER A 89 -10.44 -8.06 10.95
C SER A 89 -11.59 -7.31 10.29
N ASP A 90 -11.28 -6.31 9.48
CA ASP A 90 -12.16 -5.34 8.79
C ASP A 90 -13.25 -5.94 7.84
N VAL A 91 -13.54 -7.24 7.95
CA VAL A 91 -14.55 -7.99 7.18
C VAL A 91 -15.99 -7.76 7.66
N ASP A 92 -16.20 -7.14 8.83
CA ASP A 92 -17.54 -6.76 9.30
C ASP A 92 -18.04 -5.43 8.71
N CYS A 93 -17.26 -4.79 7.82
CA CYS A 93 -17.64 -3.55 7.14
C CYS A 93 -18.48 -3.85 5.87
N PRO A 94 -19.79 -3.54 5.82
CA PRO A 94 -20.61 -3.73 4.63
C PRO A 94 -20.17 -2.77 3.50
N GLY A 95 -19.36 -3.23 2.55
CA GLY A 95 -18.88 -2.37 1.46
C GLY A 95 -17.91 -2.95 0.45
N PHE A 96 -17.33 -4.12 0.69
CA PHE A 96 -16.39 -4.77 -0.21
C PHE A 96 -16.72 -6.25 -0.37
N VAL A 97 -16.63 -6.75 -1.60
CA VAL A 97 -16.85 -8.17 -1.87
C VAL A 97 -15.49 -8.83 -2.06
N ILE A 98 -15.04 -9.51 -1.01
CA ILE A 98 -13.81 -10.29 -1.03
C ILE A 98 -14.11 -11.59 -1.77
N THR A 99 -13.48 -11.80 -2.92
CA THR A 99 -13.66 -13.01 -3.72
C THR A 99 -12.71 -14.12 -3.31
N ILE A 100 -11.64 -13.79 -2.57
CA ILE A 100 -10.64 -14.75 -2.09
C ILE A 100 -10.40 -14.57 -0.60
N GLN A 101 -11.23 -15.24 0.19
CA GLN A 101 -11.17 -15.17 1.66
C GLN A 101 -9.86 -15.70 2.27
N HIS A 102 -9.03 -16.40 1.49
CA HIS A 102 -7.74 -16.96 1.92
C HIS A 102 -6.55 -15.97 1.87
N VAL A 103 -6.72 -14.73 1.39
CA VAL A 103 -5.62 -13.75 1.25
C VAL A 103 -5.56 -12.76 2.43
N ILE A 104 -6.69 -12.50 3.09
CA ILE A 104 -6.78 -11.58 4.22
C ILE A 104 -6.41 -12.32 5.51
N ASP A 105 -5.66 -11.66 6.38
CA ASP A 105 -5.04 -12.24 7.58
C ASP A 105 -4.03 -13.36 7.31
N GLN A 106 -3.66 -13.58 6.04
CA GLN A 106 -2.63 -14.53 5.69
C GLN A 106 -1.29 -14.04 6.23
N TRP A 107 -0.63 -14.89 7.01
CA TRP A 107 0.76 -14.67 7.41
C TRP A 107 1.63 -14.61 6.16
N LEU A 108 2.36 -13.51 5.98
CA LEU A 108 3.36 -13.42 4.90
C LEU A 108 4.56 -14.28 5.30
N PRO A 109 4.86 -15.36 4.56
CA PRO A 109 5.83 -16.35 5.03
C PRO A 109 7.28 -15.91 4.93
N HIS A 110 7.51 -14.83 4.20
CA HIS A 110 8.83 -14.31 3.93
C HIS A 110 8.87 -12.81 4.14
N VAL A 111 9.91 -12.37 4.82
CA VAL A 111 10.20 -10.96 5.10
C VAL A 111 11.64 -10.68 4.68
N SER A 112 11.91 -9.44 4.28
CA SER A 112 13.23 -9.02 3.82
C SER A 112 14.25 -9.09 4.95
N VAL A 113 15.50 -9.32 4.58
CA VAL A 113 16.64 -9.39 5.50
C VAL A 113 17.64 -8.30 5.12
N PHE A 114 18.25 -7.66 6.11
CA PHE A 114 19.30 -6.66 5.89
C PHE A 114 20.45 -7.22 5.06
N ASP A 115 20.82 -6.49 4.01
CA ASP A 115 21.82 -6.89 3.00
C ASP A 115 21.55 -8.26 2.30
N GLY A 116 20.39 -8.85 2.56
CA GLY A 116 20.03 -10.20 2.14
C GLY A 116 18.95 -10.22 1.06
N ILE A 117 18.21 -11.33 1.06
CA ILE A 117 17.07 -11.53 0.16
C ILE A 117 15.97 -10.53 0.52
N GLN A 118 15.43 -9.87 -0.50
CA GLN A 118 14.33 -8.92 -0.38
C GLN A 118 13.03 -9.59 -0.84
N TYR A 119 11.96 -9.40 -0.09
CA TYR A 119 10.63 -9.88 -0.43
C TYR A 119 9.68 -8.71 -0.67
N GLY A 120 8.74 -8.90 -1.60
CA GLY A 120 7.75 -7.89 -1.94
C GLY A 120 6.40 -8.53 -2.29
N ILE A 121 5.33 -7.79 -2.06
CA ILE A 121 3.99 -8.13 -2.53
C ILE A 121 3.61 -7.19 -3.68
N ASP A 122 3.15 -7.75 -4.79
CA ASP A 122 2.60 -6.98 -5.91
C ASP A 122 1.12 -6.71 -5.63
N VAL A 123 0.74 -5.44 -5.63
CA VAL A 123 -0.60 -4.99 -5.25
C VAL A 123 -1.17 -4.07 -6.33
N ARG A 124 -2.36 -4.42 -6.82
CA ARG A 124 -3.12 -3.66 -7.82
C ARG A 124 -4.52 -3.35 -7.30
N ILE A 125 -4.92 -2.08 -7.40
CA ILE A 125 -6.30 -1.64 -7.26
C ILE A 125 -6.68 -1.05 -8.61
N TYR A 126 -7.65 -1.62 -9.32
CA TYR A 126 -8.08 -1.09 -10.62
C TYR A 126 -9.59 -1.23 -10.85
N GLN A 127 -10.13 -0.27 -11.59
CA GLN A 127 -11.44 -0.31 -12.22
C GLN A 127 -11.28 0.11 -13.68
N ILE A 128 -12.23 -0.27 -14.54
CA ILE A 128 -12.22 0.12 -15.96
C ILE A 128 -13.11 1.34 -16.12
N ASN A 129 -12.63 2.39 -16.79
CA ASN A 129 -13.48 3.47 -17.27
C ASN A 129 -14.35 2.97 -18.43
N PRO A 130 -15.68 2.85 -18.25
CA PRO A 130 -16.58 2.33 -19.29
C PRO A 130 -16.69 3.28 -20.49
N LEU A 131 -16.50 4.60 -20.29
CA LEU A 131 -16.59 5.58 -21.38
C LEU A 131 -15.45 5.36 -22.38
N ALA A 132 -14.21 5.34 -21.89
CA ALA A 132 -13.02 5.06 -22.70
C ALA A 132 -13.07 3.67 -23.35
N ALA A 133 -13.58 2.65 -22.64
CA ALA A 133 -13.75 1.30 -23.20
C ALA A 133 -14.73 1.28 -24.38
N SER A 134 -15.82 2.06 -24.30
CA SER A 134 -16.82 2.16 -25.37
C SER A 134 -16.33 2.91 -26.62
N GLU A 135 -15.40 3.85 -26.44
CA GLU A 135 -14.74 4.57 -27.55
C GLU A 135 -13.73 3.69 -28.27
N GLY A 136 -12.93 2.92 -27.52
CA GLY A 136 -11.99 1.94 -28.11
C GLY A 136 -12.68 0.87 -28.95
N LEU A 137 -13.90 0.46 -28.57
CA LEU A 137 -14.74 -0.46 -29.35
C LEU A 137 -15.29 0.20 -30.63
N ARG A 138 -15.65 1.49 -30.58
CA ARG A 138 -16.15 2.23 -31.76
C ARG A 138 -15.07 2.54 -32.79
N ASN A 139 -13.84 2.76 -32.34
CA ASN A 139 -12.70 3.07 -33.20
C ASN A 139 -11.97 1.83 -33.73
N LYS A 140 -12.46 0.62 -33.44
CA LYS A 140 -11.89 -0.62 -33.98
C LYS A 140 -12.22 -0.71 -35.48
N PRO A 141 -11.23 -0.77 -36.39
CA PRO A 141 -11.49 -0.83 -37.83
C PRO A 141 -12.33 -2.06 -38.16
N SER A 142 -13.41 -1.88 -38.93
CA SER A 142 -14.34 -2.94 -39.33
C SER A 142 -13.78 -3.93 -40.37
N ASN A 143 -12.50 -3.83 -40.71
CA ASN A 143 -11.85 -4.64 -41.75
C ASN A 143 -10.63 -5.39 -41.22
N GLU A 144 -10.82 -6.30 -40.27
CA GLU A 144 -9.93 -7.46 -40.11
C GLU A 144 -10.73 -8.71 -40.46
N HIS A 145 -10.58 -9.13 -41.72
CA HIS A 145 -10.96 -10.46 -42.14
C HIS A 145 -10.14 -11.47 -41.32
N SER A 146 -10.84 -12.42 -40.70
CA SER A 146 -10.26 -13.59 -40.05
C SER A 146 -9.36 -14.35 -41.02
N SER A 147 -8.05 -14.08 -41.00
CA SER A 147 -7.03 -14.98 -41.51
C SER A 147 -6.29 -15.60 -40.32
N ASN A 148 -6.45 -16.90 -40.17
CA ASN A 148 -5.60 -17.73 -39.32
C ASN A 148 -4.15 -17.54 -39.76
N ASP A 149 -3.32 -16.90 -38.93
CA ASP A 149 -1.88 -17.07 -38.98
C ASP A 149 -1.27 -16.86 -37.59
N THR A 150 -0.20 -17.61 -37.39
CA THR A 150 0.41 -18.06 -36.14
C THR A 150 0.82 -16.96 -35.16
N LYS A 151 0.56 -17.26 -33.87
CA LYS A 151 0.99 -16.55 -32.67
C LYS A 151 2.47 -16.18 -32.70
N GLU A 152 2.78 -14.89 -32.57
CA GLU A 152 3.88 -14.42 -31.70
C GLU A 152 3.67 -12.94 -31.34
N ALA A 153 2.57 -12.64 -30.65
CA ALA A 153 2.52 -11.44 -29.81
C ALA A 153 3.10 -11.83 -28.47
N SER A 154 4.28 -11.30 -28.17
CA SER A 154 4.94 -11.35 -26.86
C SER A 154 3.93 -10.97 -25.78
N GLN A 155 3.38 -11.99 -25.10
CA GLN A 155 2.56 -11.80 -23.92
C GLN A 155 3.40 -11.05 -22.89
N PRO A 156 2.91 -9.97 -22.28
CA PRO A 156 3.51 -9.53 -21.03
C PRO A 156 3.33 -10.69 -20.04
N GLU A 157 4.47 -11.11 -19.49
CA GLU A 157 4.64 -12.18 -18.52
C GLU A 157 3.43 -12.32 -17.58
N LYS A 158 2.77 -13.49 -17.62
CA LYS A 158 1.72 -13.85 -16.67
C LYS A 158 2.34 -13.97 -15.27
N VAL A 159 2.47 -12.86 -14.57
CA VAL A 159 2.43 -12.86 -13.10
C VAL A 159 1.03 -13.38 -12.74
N ASN A 160 0.91 -14.33 -11.81
CA ASN A 160 -0.37 -14.88 -11.36
C ASN A 160 -1.28 -13.74 -10.84
N ASP A 161 -2.07 -13.12 -11.72
CA ASP A 161 -3.04 -12.07 -11.42
C ASP A 161 -4.22 -12.69 -10.67
N LYS A 162 -4.02 -12.97 -9.39
CA LYS A 162 -5.06 -13.47 -8.52
C LYS A 162 -5.88 -12.28 -8.00
N GLN A 163 -6.99 -11.97 -8.67
CA GLN A 163 -7.89 -10.89 -8.26
C GLN A 163 -8.45 -11.14 -6.84
N ILE A 164 -8.07 -10.30 -5.87
CA ILE A 164 -8.38 -10.49 -4.43
C ILE A 164 -9.84 -10.11 -4.09
N GLY A 165 -10.44 -9.19 -4.85
CA GLY A 165 -11.81 -8.72 -4.65
C GLY A 165 -12.26 -7.72 -5.71
N TYR A 166 -13.46 -7.17 -5.52
CA TYR A 166 -13.99 -6.06 -6.32
C TYR A 166 -14.86 -5.14 -5.47
N TRP A 167 -14.98 -3.87 -5.88
CA TRP A 167 -15.88 -2.90 -5.28
C TRP A 167 -16.93 -2.45 -6.32
N PRO A 168 -18.22 -2.72 -6.09
CA PRO A 168 -19.29 -2.13 -6.88
C PRO A 168 -19.34 -0.60 -6.70
N ALA A 169 -19.65 0.11 -7.77
CA ALA A 169 -19.97 1.54 -7.73
C ALA A 169 -21.10 1.87 -6.74
N SER A 170 -22.03 0.95 -6.51
CA SER A 170 -23.10 1.13 -5.51
C SER A 170 -22.59 1.14 -4.07
N LEU A 171 -21.44 0.52 -3.78
CA LEU A 171 -20.83 0.51 -2.45
C LEU A 171 -19.89 1.70 -2.24
N LEU A 172 -19.18 2.13 -3.28
CA LEU A 172 -18.26 3.28 -3.24
C LEU A 172 -18.61 4.27 -4.36
N PRO A 173 -19.75 4.98 -4.24
CA PRO A 173 -20.27 5.82 -5.32
C PRO A 173 -19.34 6.97 -5.71
N ARG A 174 -18.46 7.42 -4.81
CA ARG A 174 -17.50 8.49 -5.13
C ARG A 174 -16.29 7.99 -5.90
N LEU A 175 -15.96 6.71 -5.79
CA LEU A 175 -14.91 6.07 -6.59
C LEU A 175 -15.42 5.56 -7.95
N ALA A 176 -16.74 5.56 -8.18
CA ALA A 176 -17.36 5.05 -9.41
C ALA A 176 -16.86 5.74 -10.70
N LEU A 177 -16.40 7.00 -10.60
CA LEU A 177 -15.87 7.78 -11.72
C LEU A 177 -14.34 7.98 -11.64
N GLY A 178 -13.67 7.21 -10.81
CA GLY A 178 -12.24 7.38 -10.53
C GLY A 178 -11.99 8.07 -9.19
N ALA A 179 -10.75 8.00 -8.76
CA ALA A 179 -10.26 8.65 -7.55
C ALA A 179 -9.72 10.05 -7.84
N ASP A 180 -9.78 10.92 -6.85
CA ASP A 180 -9.23 12.29 -6.90
C ASP A 180 -7.75 12.32 -6.47
N THR A 181 -7.30 11.30 -5.77
CA THR A 181 -5.92 11.18 -5.31
C THR A 181 -5.53 9.71 -5.18
N ALA A 182 -4.28 9.43 -5.50
CA ALA A 182 -3.63 8.15 -5.26
C ALA A 182 -2.35 8.39 -4.45
N GLY A 183 -1.99 7.43 -3.59
CA GLY A 183 -0.78 7.53 -2.80
C GLY A 183 -0.19 6.19 -2.38
N TRP A 184 1.06 6.28 -1.94
CA TRP A 184 1.91 5.16 -1.54
C TRP A 184 2.73 5.57 -0.31
N GLY A 185 2.95 4.64 0.61
CA GLY A 185 3.97 4.80 1.65
C GLY A 185 3.61 4.19 2.99
N GLY A 186 4.21 4.74 4.03
CA GLY A 186 4.13 4.23 5.39
C GLY A 186 3.25 5.05 6.32
N GLU A 187 2.60 4.34 7.25
CA GLU A 187 1.79 4.91 8.32
C GLU A 187 2.07 4.22 9.65
N ILE A 188 2.15 5.01 10.72
CA ILE A 188 2.30 4.54 12.10
C ILE A 188 1.19 5.17 12.91
N ILE A 189 0.53 4.38 13.76
CA ILE A 189 -0.24 4.90 14.88
C ILE A 189 0.65 5.02 16.10
N ASP A 190 0.65 6.20 16.70
CA ASP A 190 1.16 6.48 18.05
C ASP A 190 -0.05 6.66 18.99
N LYS A 191 -0.35 5.61 19.78
CA LYS A 191 -1.48 5.65 20.73
C LYS A 191 -1.15 6.36 22.05
N TYR A 192 0.13 6.53 22.39
CA TYR A 192 0.57 7.07 23.66
C TYR A 192 1.36 8.36 23.47
N VAL A 193 0.63 9.42 23.13
CA VAL A 193 1.16 10.75 22.78
C VAL A 193 1.90 11.44 23.95
N PHE A 194 2.05 10.81 25.14
CA PHE A 194 2.71 11.42 26.29
C PHE A 194 3.30 10.39 27.27
N PRO A 195 4.48 10.60 27.87
CA PRO A 195 5.43 11.72 27.68
C PRO A 195 6.55 11.45 26.65
N HIS A 196 6.54 10.30 25.97
CA HIS A 196 7.59 9.94 25.00
C HIS A 196 6.99 9.62 23.63
N PRO A 197 7.49 10.20 22.53
CA PRO A 197 7.03 9.84 21.20
C PRO A 197 7.37 8.37 20.89
N THR A 198 6.58 7.73 20.03
CA THR A 198 6.72 6.30 19.74
C THR A 198 8.15 5.89 19.29
N SER A 199 8.59 4.70 19.70
CA SER A 199 9.79 4.01 19.18
C SER A 199 9.43 2.87 18.21
N THR A 200 8.20 2.90 17.68
CA THR A 200 7.74 2.01 16.61
C THR A 200 8.52 2.31 15.34
N GLN A 201 9.08 1.27 14.73
CA GLN A 201 9.79 1.37 13.46
C GLN A 201 8.80 1.42 12.30
N MET A 202 9.08 2.27 11.32
CA MET A 202 8.39 2.24 10.02
C MET A 202 9.21 1.41 9.04
N GLY A 203 8.57 0.44 8.39
CA GLY A 203 9.24 -0.43 7.42
C GLY A 203 10.34 -1.28 8.06
N SER A 204 11.58 -1.09 7.65
CA SER A 204 12.76 -1.80 8.16
C SER A 204 13.34 -1.15 9.42
N GLY A 205 12.86 0.04 9.77
CA GLY A 205 13.46 0.90 10.79
C GLY A 205 14.61 1.77 10.28
N PHE A 206 15.18 1.50 9.10
CA PHE A 206 16.24 2.35 8.54
C PHE A 206 15.66 3.58 7.84
N PHE A 207 16.42 4.68 7.89
CA PHE A 207 16.12 5.88 7.11
C PHE A 207 16.35 5.62 5.61
N PRO A 208 15.61 6.33 4.73
CA PRO A 208 15.64 6.11 3.28
C PRO A 208 17.03 6.26 2.65
N SER A 209 17.91 7.06 3.26
CA SER A 209 19.31 7.23 2.84
C SER A 209 20.13 5.94 2.86
N SER A 210 19.67 4.91 3.57
CA SER A 210 20.33 3.60 3.62
C SER A 210 20.15 2.80 2.33
N GLY A 211 19.16 3.14 1.50
CA GLY A 211 18.99 2.58 0.16
C GLY A 211 18.59 1.10 0.11
N TYR A 212 18.81 0.48 -1.06
CA TYR A 212 18.40 -0.89 -1.37
C TYR A 212 18.98 -1.91 -0.37
N LYS A 213 18.18 -2.92 -0.02
CA LYS A 213 18.44 -3.96 1.00
C LYS A 213 18.55 -3.50 2.46
N MET A 214 18.50 -2.20 2.71
CA MET A 214 18.56 -1.63 4.06
C MET A 214 17.28 -0.90 4.42
N ALA A 215 16.90 0.10 3.62
CA ALA A 215 15.65 0.83 3.75
C ALA A 215 14.50 0.08 3.10
N THR A 216 13.28 0.27 3.62
CA THR A 216 12.07 -0.21 2.94
C THR A 216 11.84 0.60 1.68
N TYR A 217 11.30 -0.04 0.65
CA TYR A 217 10.93 0.62 -0.59
C TYR A 217 9.52 0.25 -1.05
N ILE A 218 8.89 1.18 -1.77
CA ILE A 218 7.77 0.87 -2.66
C ILE A 218 8.25 1.12 -4.08
N SER A 219 8.07 0.13 -4.94
CA SER A 219 8.60 0.11 -6.31
C SER A 219 7.51 -0.13 -7.34
N HIS A 220 7.86 0.02 -8.62
CA HIS A 220 6.95 -0.15 -9.73
C HIS A 220 5.68 0.70 -9.57
N LEU A 221 5.81 1.93 -9.07
CA LEU A 221 4.69 2.84 -8.91
C LEU A 221 4.05 3.09 -10.29
N LYS A 222 2.75 2.81 -10.39
CA LYS A 222 1.94 3.10 -11.58
C LYS A 222 0.54 3.54 -11.17
N TYR A 223 -0.12 4.30 -12.03
CA TYR A 223 -1.54 4.61 -11.92
C TYR A 223 -2.25 4.36 -13.25
N VAL A 224 -3.57 4.20 -13.21
CA VAL A 224 -4.42 4.06 -14.40
C VAL A 224 -5.13 5.38 -14.65
N ASP A 225 -4.94 5.96 -15.83
CA ASP A 225 -5.57 7.23 -16.22
C ASP A 225 -7.02 7.04 -16.71
N SER A 226 -7.66 8.15 -17.07
CA SER A 226 -9.04 8.15 -17.57
C SER A 226 -9.23 7.44 -18.91
N HIS A 227 -8.16 7.17 -19.66
CA HIS A 227 -8.20 6.43 -20.92
C HIS A 227 -7.90 4.94 -20.72
N ASN A 228 -7.82 4.46 -19.47
CA ASN A 228 -7.41 3.11 -19.09
C ASN A 228 -5.94 2.78 -19.43
N HIS A 229 -5.07 3.78 -19.61
CA HIS A 229 -3.65 3.55 -19.78
C HIS A 229 -2.96 3.41 -18.44
N VAL A 230 -2.00 2.48 -18.35
CA VAL A 230 -1.12 2.35 -17.19
C VAL A 230 0.07 3.29 -17.35
N VAL A 231 0.19 4.26 -16.44
CA VAL A 231 1.14 5.37 -16.54
C VAL A 231 2.08 5.39 -15.33
N ASN A 232 3.35 5.68 -15.58
CA ASN A 232 4.32 5.94 -14.52
C ASN A 232 4.10 7.35 -13.95
N PRO A 233 4.04 7.53 -12.61
CA PRO A 233 3.90 8.86 -12.04
C PRO A 233 5.17 9.66 -12.29
N THR A 234 5.01 10.85 -12.88
CA THR A 234 6.13 11.74 -13.19
C THR A 234 6.36 12.79 -12.12
N LYS A 235 5.32 13.09 -11.33
CA LYS A 235 5.32 14.08 -10.26
C LYS A 235 4.65 13.51 -9.02
N LEU A 236 5.44 13.39 -7.95
CA LEU A 236 5.01 12.87 -6.66
C LEU A 236 5.23 13.95 -5.60
N ILE A 237 4.19 14.23 -4.82
CA ILE A 237 4.24 15.19 -3.72
C ILE A 237 4.52 14.43 -2.41
N PRO A 238 5.62 14.73 -1.69
CA PRO A 238 5.91 14.11 -0.41
C PRO A 238 5.02 14.68 0.70
N TYR A 239 4.63 13.84 1.66
CA TYR A 239 3.99 14.24 2.89
C TYR A 239 4.58 13.42 4.06
N VAL A 240 5.24 14.11 4.98
CA VAL A 240 5.93 13.52 6.13
C VAL A 240 5.51 14.25 7.40
N THR A 241 4.99 13.54 8.40
CA THR A 241 4.51 14.18 9.65
C THR A 241 5.67 14.62 10.55
N ARG A 242 6.72 13.79 10.63
CA ARG A 242 7.88 13.97 11.53
C ARG A 242 9.16 13.47 10.85
N ARG A 243 9.82 14.36 10.09
CA ARG A 243 11.00 14.02 9.29
C ARG A 243 12.16 13.46 10.11
N ASP A 244 12.32 13.93 11.35
CA ASP A 244 13.38 13.46 12.26
C ASP A 244 13.16 12.03 12.77
N CYS A 245 11.93 11.51 12.70
CA CYS A 245 11.59 10.15 13.13
C CYS A 245 11.46 9.19 11.94
N TYR A 246 10.87 9.68 10.85
CA TYR A 246 10.60 8.93 9.63
C TYR A 246 10.78 9.84 8.43
N ASP A 247 11.37 9.33 7.38
CA ASP A 247 11.52 10.07 6.14
C ASP A 247 11.30 9.18 4.91
N LEU A 248 11.26 9.82 3.75
CA LEU A 248 11.16 9.21 2.44
C LEU A 248 12.08 9.92 1.44
N GLN A 249 12.54 9.18 0.45
CA GLN A 249 13.39 9.68 -0.63
C GLN A 249 13.07 8.95 -1.93
N LEU A 250 12.82 9.70 -3.01
CA LEU A 250 12.72 9.10 -4.34
C LEU A 250 14.02 8.38 -4.67
N GLY A 251 13.89 7.18 -5.24
CA GLY A 251 15.01 6.48 -5.83
C GLY A 251 15.48 7.17 -7.11
N GLU A 252 16.67 6.80 -7.58
CA GLU A 252 17.17 7.29 -8.86
C GLU A 252 16.22 6.89 -9.99
N ARG A 253 15.81 7.88 -10.78
CA ARG A 253 14.95 7.66 -11.93
C ARG A 253 15.79 7.23 -13.13
N ARG A 254 15.90 5.93 -13.35
CA ARG A 254 16.44 5.35 -14.59
C ARG A 254 15.33 4.57 -15.28
N GLU A 255 15.15 4.77 -16.58
CA GLU A 255 14.07 4.13 -17.35
C GLU A 255 14.20 2.60 -17.39
N ASP A 256 15.42 2.09 -17.23
CA ASP A 256 15.81 0.68 -17.16
C ASP A 256 16.02 0.16 -15.72
N ALA A 257 15.68 0.96 -14.69
CA ALA A 257 15.90 0.57 -13.30
C ALA A 257 15.08 -0.69 -12.96
N PRO A 258 15.68 -1.71 -12.31
CA PRO A 258 14.96 -2.94 -11.89
C PRO A 258 13.78 -2.71 -10.95
N LEU A 259 13.71 -1.56 -10.29
CA LEU A 259 12.61 -1.18 -9.39
C LEU A 259 11.60 -0.23 -10.04
N GLY A 260 11.81 0.16 -11.31
CA GLY A 260 11.03 1.19 -11.99
C GLY A 260 11.01 2.50 -11.19
N VAL A 261 9.88 3.24 -11.28
CA VAL A 261 9.64 4.38 -10.40
C VAL A 261 9.44 3.86 -8.97
N HIS A 262 10.30 4.29 -8.05
CA HIS A 262 10.34 3.80 -6.68
C HIS A 262 10.79 4.88 -5.70
N PHE A 263 10.57 4.63 -4.42
CA PHE A 263 11.11 5.43 -3.33
C PHE A 263 11.43 4.56 -2.12
N TYR A 264 12.39 5.03 -1.32
CA TYR A 264 12.70 4.48 -0.02
C TYR A 264 11.96 5.25 1.06
N PHE A 265 11.58 4.59 2.14
CA PHE A 265 10.99 5.21 3.31
C PHE A 265 11.26 4.37 4.57
N GLY A 266 11.15 4.99 5.73
CA GLY A 266 11.32 4.33 7.01
C GLY A 266 11.91 5.23 8.08
N GLY A 267 12.23 4.62 9.22
CA GLY A 267 12.85 5.30 10.35
C GLY A 267 12.58 4.57 11.66
N LEU A 268 13.38 4.89 12.68
CA LEU A 268 13.39 4.17 13.97
C LEU A 268 12.30 4.64 14.94
N GLY A 269 11.55 5.69 14.61
CA GLY A 269 10.78 6.44 15.59
C GLY A 269 11.70 7.39 16.38
N TYR A 270 11.30 7.74 17.60
CA TYR A 270 12.04 8.70 18.41
C TYR A 270 13.31 8.12 19.03
N ASN A 271 14.38 8.92 19.03
CA ASN A 271 15.72 8.59 19.53
C ASN A 271 15.68 7.94 20.93
N ASN A 272 15.90 6.62 20.99
CA ASN A 272 16.35 5.97 22.21
C ASN A 272 17.82 5.55 22.03
N PRO A 273 18.78 6.23 22.68
CA PRO A 273 20.20 5.84 22.68
C PRO A 273 20.47 4.50 23.39
N ALA A 274 19.47 3.91 24.05
CA ALA A 274 19.62 2.67 24.80
C ALA A 274 18.98 1.48 24.09
N GLY A 275 19.83 0.62 23.51
CA GLY A 275 19.56 -0.80 23.42
C GLY A 275 19.36 -1.35 22.00
N TYR A 276 20.48 -1.66 21.34
CA TYR A 276 20.60 -2.85 20.49
C TYR A 276 20.37 -4.09 21.36
N LEU A 277 19.15 -4.34 21.80
CA LEU A 277 18.75 -5.58 22.44
C LEU A 277 17.75 -6.26 21.52
N HIS A 278 18.23 -7.31 20.84
CA HIS A 278 17.43 -8.22 20.04
C HIS A 278 16.34 -8.85 20.91
N PHE A 279 15.15 -8.25 20.91
CA PHE A 279 13.92 -8.96 21.23
C PHE A 279 13.13 -9.12 19.93
N THR A 280 13.33 -10.27 19.30
CA THR A 280 12.51 -10.76 18.19
C THR A 280 11.17 -11.20 18.75
N GLN A 281 10.19 -10.30 18.81
CA GLN A 281 8.80 -10.72 18.92
C GLN A 281 7.91 -9.76 18.15
N SER A 282 7.57 -10.17 16.93
CA SER A 282 6.46 -9.62 16.17
C SER A 282 5.80 -10.79 15.46
N CYS A 283 4.59 -11.11 15.89
CA CYS A 283 3.84 -12.33 15.54
C CYS A 283 2.74 -12.09 14.49
N SER A 284 2.62 -10.88 13.92
CA SER A 284 1.39 -10.48 13.22
C SER A 284 1.69 -9.63 11.99
N LEU A 285 2.34 -10.23 10.99
CA LEU A 285 2.47 -9.63 9.67
C LEU A 285 1.31 -10.12 8.79
N HIS A 286 0.38 -9.21 8.48
CA HIS A 286 -0.86 -9.53 7.77
C HIS A 286 -1.06 -8.61 6.56
N ILE A 287 -1.70 -9.14 5.52
CA ILE A 287 -2.29 -8.32 4.46
C ILE A 287 -3.54 -7.63 5.01
N VAL A 288 -3.63 -6.32 4.80
CA VAL A 288 -4.74 -5.48 5.24
C VAL A 288 -5.41 -4.84 4.03
N ILE A 289 -6.73 -4.85 4.02
CA ILE A 289 -7.58 -4.14 3.06
C ILE A 289 -8.55 -3.29 3.88
N VAL A 290 -8.48 -1.96 3.73
CA VAL A 290 -9.36 -1.01 4.44
C VAL A 290 -10.22 -0.28 3.42
N ILE A 291 -11.52 -0.22 3.68
CA ILE A 291 -12.46 0.55 2.87
C ILE A 291 -13.32 1.43 3.75
N THR A 292 -13.23 2.74 3.53
CA THR A 292 -14.00 3.73 4.29
C THR A 292 -15.09 4.34 3.41
N LYS A 293 -16.27 4.60 3.99
CA LYS A 293 -17.42 5.24 3.34
C LYS A 293 -17.70 6.63 3.91
#